data_AF-A0A534HWN7-F1
#
_entry.id   AF-A0A534HWN7-F1
#
_cell.length_a   1.000
_cell.length_b   1.000
_cell.length_c   1.000
_cell.angle_alpha   90.00
_cell.angle_beta   90.00
_cell.angle_gamma   90.00
#
_symmetry.space_group_name_H-M   'P 1'
#
loop_
_entity.id
_entity.type
_entity.pdbx_description
1 polymer ?
#
loop_
_entity_poly.entity_id
_entity_poly.type
_entity_poly.pdbx_seq_one_letter_code
_entity_poly.pdbx_strand_id
1 'polypeptide(L)'
;MQRMNGPIDIERVSALLRDPEIDVLNRAIDVVIKANHPETMRYLIEVLKDENENARRAAVEVLNEIGNAKSVKYLLEALKDSDWWVRSRAADALGKIGGPKVIDAVLQLVRDKDEDIRRAAIEILNQTKDERAVESLIQATRDADWWVSERAVDALAEIGSKRALPRLMEMLHTPANGKAMPIVVRALGKLGDSRLVDTLLPLVARPEREIRIEAIQALSRVADESRAEQVRNELQAQVSCPDQTISRMAAAAMNELENRLAGVTPLAGTSAAAVAATQAGVRPPQPMPPEAAKTMLIADQGVTQAAKQAEAAKLDIQTLKSGDVIEGRYKYIDRIGRGAFGTVLLMEDTVVDERLILKFLNPNVSQDEEVMKRFVHELRYSRKITHKNVIRIYDFLYIQGSYAISMEYFPSHTLGSEVVNEKPVELKRAMGFAMDICTGMTVAHQLGIVHRDLKPANVLINQDGLLKIVDFGVAAAQREGDTQLTKTGYVIGSPKYMAPEQILGKKVDERADIYALGVMLYEMVTGVPPYTRGDHMSVMYQHVQGKARPPQEVNPSLPPGLAELVMRAMAVDKTKRFQSMEELRVALERFRN
;
A
#
# COMPACT_ATOMS: atom_id res chain seq x y z
N MET A 1 -2.88 -24.05 24.63
CA MET A 1 -3.93 -23.39 25.42
C MET A 1 -4.33 -24.28 26.59
N GLN A 2 -3.77 -24.08 27.76
CA GLN A 2 -4.37 -24.50 29.04
C GLN A 2 -4.40 -23.24 29.91
N ARG A 3 -5.52 -23.02 30.59
CA ARG A 3 -5.74 -21.87 31.48
C ARG A 3 -4.66 -21.83 32.57
N MET A 4 -3.75 -20.87 32.51
CA MET A 4 -2.85 -20.54 33.62
C MET A 4 -3.65 -19.78 34.69
N ASN A 5 -4.47 -20.49 35.47
CA ASN A 5 -5.14 -19.96 36.66
C ASN A 5 -4.29 -20.17 37.92
N GLY A 6 -3.04 -19.70 37.89
CA GLY A 6 -2.17 -19.60 39.07
C GLY A 6 -1.55 -18.19 39.13
N PRO A 7 -1.10 -17.71 40.30
CA PRO A 7 -0.38 -16.45 40.39
C PRO A 7 0.85 -16.52 39.48
N ILE A 8 0.87 -15.66 38.45
CA ILE A 8 1.97 -15.60 37.49
C ILE A 8 3.18 -15.02 38.23
N ASP A 9 4.22 -15.83 38.39
CA ASP A 9 5.51 -15.37 38.87
C ASP A 9 6.17 -14.51 37.79
N ILE A 10 5.92 -13.20 37.87
CA ILE A 10 6.35 -12.24 36.86
C ILE A 10 7.88 -12.19 36.74
N GLU A 11 8.62 -12.49 37.81
CA GLU A 11 10.08 -12.50 37.77
C GLU A 11 10.59 -13.62 36.86
N ARG A 12 10.08 -14.84 37.06
CA ARG A 12 10.44 -16.01 36.25
C ARG A 12 10.04 -15.83 34.80
N VAL A 13 8.83 -15.33 34.53
CA VAL A 13 8.39 -15.10 33.15
C VAL A 13 9.19 -13.98 32.49
N SER A 14 9.52 -12.91 33.23
CA SER A 14 10.33 -11.81 32.68
C SER A 14 11.76 -12.25 32.37
N ALA A 15 12.32 -13.21 33.13
CA ALA A 15 13.62 -13.80 32.83
C ALA A 15 13.62 -14.54 31.48
N LEU A 16 12.49 -15.13 31.07
CA LEU A 16 12.33 -15.80 29.78
C LEU A 16 12.31 -14.84 28.59
N LEU A 17 12.22 -13.52 28.81
CA LEU A 17 12.39 -12.54 27.74
C LEU A 17 13.83 -12.50 27.21
N ARG A 18 14.79 -13.08 27.94
CA ARG A 18 16.19 -13.26 27.50
C ARG A 18 16.46 -14.63 26.89
N ASP A 19 15.46 -15.47 26.79
CA ASP A 19 15.64 -16.83 26.31
C ASP A 19 16.11 -16.83 24.85
N PRO A 20 17.17 -17.59 24.49
CA PRO A 20 17.64 -17.66 23.11
C PRO A 20 16.60 -18.30 22.17
N GLU A 21 15.66 -19.10 22.69
CA GLU A 21 14.58 -19.70 21.93
C GLU A 21 13.44 -18.68 21.72
N ILE A 22 13.29 -18.23 20.47
CA ILE A 22 12.31 -17.20 20.07
C ILE A 22 10.86 -17.59 20.44
N ASP A 23 10.53 -18.88 20.44
CA ASP A 23 9.20 -19.37 20.83
C ASP A 23 8.91 -19.19 22.32
N VAL A 24 9.92 -19.42 23.18
CA VAL A 24 9.82 -19.21 24.62
C VAL A 24 9.72 -17.72 24.90
N LEU A 25 10.55 -16.92 24.23
CA LEU A 25 10.56 -15.45 24.32
C LEU A 25 9.21 -14.85 23.89
N ASN A 26 8.63 -15.25 22.76
CA ASN A 26 7.33 -14.72 22.30
C ASN A 26 6.18 -15.10 23.24
N ARG A 27 6.17 -16.32 23.76
CA ARG A 27 5.19 -16.73 24.77
C ARG A 27 5.36 -15.94 26.07
N ALA A 28 6.60 -15.66 26.46
CA ALA A 28 6.89 -14.81 27.61
C ALA A 28 6.35 -13.39 27.40
N ILE A 29 6.56 -12.78 26.22
CA ILE A 29 5.97 -11.47 25.86
C ILE A 29 4.44 -11.50 26.05
N ASP A 30 3.75 -12.46 25.44
CA ASP A 30 2.29 -12.57 25.52
C ASP A 30 1.79 -12.71 26.97
N VAL A 31 2.48 -13.53 27.77
CA VAL A 31 2.13 -13.76 29.18
C VAL A 31 2.37 -12.50 30.00
N VAL A 32 3.50 -11.81 29.78
CA VAL A 32 3.84 -10.56 30.49
C VAL A 32 2.85 -9.44 30.16
N ILE A 33 2.51 -9.26 28.88
CA ILE A 33 1.52 -8.26 28.44
C ILE A 33 0.14 -8.57 29.05
N LYS A 34 -0.31 -9.84 28.97
CA LYS A 34 -1.60 -10.25 29.54
C LYS A 34 -1.65 -10.12 31.06
N ALA A 35 -0.53 -10.40 31.74
CA ALA A 35 -0.45 -10.27 33.19
C ALA A 35 -0.55 -8.80 33.64
N ASN A 36 -0.03 -7.86 32.84
CA ASN A 36 0.03 -6.42 33.12
C ASN A 36 0.42 -6.11 34.59
N HIS A 37 1.42 -6.83 35.09
CA HIS A 37 1.78 -6.81 36.49
C HIS A 37 2.56 -5.51 36.85
N PRO A 38 2.31 -4.86 38.01
CA PRO A 38 2.98 -3.59 38.37
C PRO A 38 4.51 -3.68 38.44
N GLU A 39 5.05 -4.81 38.89
CA GLU A 39 6.50 -5.06 38.98
C GLU A 39 7.15 -5.38 37.63
N THR A 40 6.40 -5.62 36.55
CA THR A 40 6.98 -5.96 35.23
C THR A 40 8.04 -4.95 34.81
N MET A 41 7.80 -3.66 35.07
CA MET A 41 8.73 -2.58 34.76
C MET A 41 10.11 -2.78 35.38
N ARG A 42 10.20 -3.34 36.59
CA ARG A 42 11.48 -3.56 37.29
C ARG A 42 12.36 -4.56 36.51
N TYR A 43 11.75 -5.60 35.96
CA TYR A 43 12.46 -6.65 35.25
C TYR A 43 12.83 -6.25 33.82
N LEU A 44 11.98 -5.48 33.14
CA LEU A 44 12.25 -5.01 31.77
C LEU A 44 13.49 -4.12 31.65
N ILE A 45 13.85 -3.38 32.71
CA ILE A 45 15.03 -2.50 32.72
C ILE A 45 16.31 -3.28 32.42
N GLU A 46 16.42 -4.46 33.03
CA GLU A 46 17.57 -5.33 32.86
C GLU A 46 17.56 -5.96 31.45
N VAL A 47 16.38 -6.32 30.93
CA VAL A 47 16.24 -6.91 29.59
C VAL A 47 16.54 -5.90 28.47
N LEU A 48 16.21 -4.62 28.65
CA LEU A 48 16.55 -3.55 27.70
C LEU A 48 18.06 -3.33 27.53
N LYS A 49 18.87 -3.77 28.50
CA LYS A 49 20.34 -3.63 28.47
C LYS A 49 21.05 -4.91 28.05
N ASP A 50 20.28 -5.92 27.63
CA ASP A 50 20.82 -7.22 27.25
C ASP A 50 21.64 -7.14 25.96
N GLU A 51 22.71 -7.92 25.85
CA GLU A 51 23.52 -7.99 24.63
C GLU A 51 22.71 -8.56 23.45
N ASN A 52 21.73 -9.43 23.72
CA ASN A 52 20.88 -10.04 22.71
C ASN A 52 19.83 -9.05 22.16
N GLU A 53 19.89 -8.78 20.85
CA GLU A 53 18.92 -7.94 20.15
C GLU A 53 17.47 -8.41 20.34
N ASN A 54 17.22 -9.73 20.36
CA ASN A 54 15.87 -10.26 20.49
C ASN A 54 15.29 -10.01 21.88
N ALA A 55 16.13 -10.05 22.91
CA ALA A 55 15.72 -9.73 24.28
C ALA A 55 15.36 -8.25 24.40
N ARG A 56 16.20 -7.35 23.85
CA ARG A 56 15.89 -5.91 23.83
C ARG A 56 14.61 -5.60 23.04
N ARG A 57 14.39 -6.26 21.89
CA ARG A 57 13.14 -6.18 21.10
C ARG A 57 11.94 -6.63 21.93
N ALA A 58 12.03 -7.76 22.62
CA ALA A 58 10.97 -8.27 23.49
C ALA A 58 10.60 -7.27 24.58
N ALA A 59 11.59 -6.65 25.20
CA ALA A 59 11.35 -5.68 26.26
C ALA A 59 10.64 -4.43 25.73
N VAL A 60 11.05 -3.88 24.58
CA VAL A 60 10.37 -2.73 23.97
C VAL A 60 8.98 -3.09 23.48
N GLU A 61 8.76 -4.30 22.98
CA GLU A 61 7.43 -4.80 22.59
C GLU A 61 6.47 -4.75 23.78
N VAL A 62 6.89 -5.31 24.91
CA VAL A 62 6.11 -5.27 26.16
C VAL A 62 5.87 -3.81 26.57
N LEU A 63 6.89 -2.95 26.54
CA LEU A 63 6.74 -1.54 26.90
C LEU A 63 5.81 -0.75 25.97
N ASN A 64 5.67 -1.13 24.71
CA ASN A 64 4.74 -0.48 23.79
C ASN A 64 3.27 -0.76 24.16
N GLU A 65 3.00 -1.94 24.73
CA GLU A 65 1.64 -2.36 25.07
C GLU A 65 1.24 -1.99 26.51
N ILE A 66 2.17 -2.08 27.48
CA ILE A 66 1.88 -1.81 28.90
C ILE A 66 2.62 -0.57 29.46
N GLY A 67 3.33 0.16 28.63
CA GLY A 67 4.12 1.33 29.02
C GLY A 67 3.28 2.45 29.64
N ASN A 68 3.90 3.20 30.54
CA ASN A 68 3.27 4.32 31.24
C ASN A 68 4.29 5.45 31.51
N ALA A 69 3.89 6.50 32.24
CA ALA A 69 4.79 7.63 32.51
C ALA A 69 6.13 7.25 33.19
N LYS A 70 6.21 6.10 33.89
CA LYS A 70 7.46 5.58 34.49
C LYS A 70 8.37 4.92 33.45
N SER A 71 7.83 4.41 32.32
CA SER A 71 8.62 3.77 31.27
C SER A 71 9.34 4.75 30.34
N VAL A 72 8.90 6.02 30.32
CA VAL A 72 9.42 7.07 29.43
C VAL A 72 10.94 7.15 29.45
N LYS A 73 11.58 7.15 30.63
CA LYS A 73 13.05 7.22 30.73
C LYS A 73 13.75 6.08 29.98
N TYR A 74 13.20 4.86 30.08
CA TYR A 74 13.81 3.67 29.48
C TYR A 74 13.55 3.61 27.97
N LEU A 75 12.38 4.05 27.52
CA LEU A 75 12.09 4.18 26.09
C LEU A 75 12.98 5.24 25.43
N LEU A 76 13.27 6.35 26.12
CA LEU A 76 14.22 7.36 25.64
C LEU A 76 15.65 6.82 25.54
N GLU A 77 16.06 5.91 26.43
CA GLU A 77 17.35 5.21 26.35
C GLU A 77 17.36 4.24 25.15
N ALA A 78 16.26 3.52 24.92
CA ALA A 78 16.08 2.60 23.79
C ALA A 78 16.05 3.29 22.41
N LEU A 79 15.77 4.59 22.33
CA LEU A 79 15.93 5.37 21.09
C LEU A 79 17.39 5.42 20.60
N LYS A 80 18.36 5.12 21.48
CA LYS A 80 19.80 5.11 21.16
C LYS A 80 20.33 3.70 20.89
N ASP A 81 19.45 2.70 20.79
CA ASP A 81 19.85 1.32 20.52
C ASP A 81 20.50 1.20 19.14
N SER A 82 21.46 0.30 18.98
CA SER A 82 22.07 0.00 17.69
C SER A 82 21.08 -0.66 16.72
N ASP A 83 20.08 -1.36 17.25
CA ASP A 83 19.03 -2.00 16.49
C ASP A 83 17.92 -1.00 16.11
N TRP A 84 17.72 -0.83 14.80
CA TRP A 84 16.68 0.04 14.25
C TRP A 84 15.27 -0.35 14.73
N TRP A 85 14.95 -1.64 14.86
CA TRP A 85 13.63 -2.07 15.31
C TRP A 85 13.34 -1.59 16.74
N VAL A 86 14.33 -1.72 17.62
CA VAL A 86 14.23 -1.28 19.01
C VAL A 86 13.99 0.24 19.05
N ARG A 87 14.71 1.02 18.23
CA ARG A 87 14.49 2.48 18.11
C ARG A 87 13.09 2.83 17.64
N SER A 88 12.64 2.22 16.53
CA SER A 88 11.32 2.50 15.94
C SER A 88 10.19 2.18 16.91
N ARG A 89 10.24 1.01 17.55
CA ARG A 89 9.16 0.58 18.47
C ARG A 89 9.17 1.37 19.77
N ALA A 90 10.34 1.82 20.22
CA ALA A 90 10.43 2.75 21.34
C ALA A 90 9.85 4.13 21.00
N ALA A 91 10.03 4.60 19.76
CA ALA A 91 9.42 5.84 19.29
C ALA A 91 7.89 5.75 19.25
N ASP A 92 7.32 4.65 18.72
CA ASP A 92 5.87 4.42 18.72
C ASP A 92 5.30 4.38 20.14
N ALA A 93 5.98 3.69 21.06
CA ALA A 93 5.58 3.62 22.46
C ALA A 93 5.57 5.01 23.11
N LEU A 94 6.60 5.83 22.87
CA LEU A 94 6.67 7.21 23.36
C LEU A 94 5.58 8.10 22.75
N GLY A 95 5.30 7.96 21.46
CA GLY A 95 4.23 8.68 20.77
C GLY A 95 2.84 8.36 21.34
N LYS A 96 2.56 7.08 21.60
CA LYS A 96 1.32 6.63 22.27
C LYS A 96 1.20 7.12 23.71
N ILE A 97 2.28 7.06 24.48
CA ILE A 97 2.28 7.52 25.89
C ILE A 97 2.08 9.03 25.96
N GLY A 98 2.80 9.78 25.11
CA GLY A 98 2.73 11.23 25.04
C GLY A 98 2.99 11.95 26.37
N GLY A 99 2.39 13.14 26.50
CA GLY A 99 2.42 13.94 27.72
C GLY A 99 3.68 14.81 27.89
N PRO A 100 3.67 15.77 28.85
CA PRO A 100 4.65 16.84 28.89
C PRO A 100 6.11 16.38 28.98
N LYS A 101 6.38 15.35 29.80
CA LYS A 101 7.73 14.81 29.99
C LYS A 101 8.31 14.18 28.72
N VAL A 102 7.48 13.49 27.93
CA VAL A 102 7.93 12.90 26.66
C VAL A 102 8.29 14.01 25.69
N ILE A 103 7.42 15.01 25.55
CA ILE A 103 7.66 16.15 24.67
C ILE A 103 8.94 16.88 25.06
N ASP A 104 9.12 17.22 26.34
CA ASP A 104 10.31 17.95 26.80
C ASP A 104 11.62 17.21 26.48
N ALA A 105 11.62 15.88 26.59
CA ALA A 105 12.77 15.06 26.22
C ALA A 105 12.97 14.98 24.71
N VAL A 106 11.89 14.74 23.95
CA VAL A 106 11.94 14.63 22.48
C VAL A 106 12.39 15.93 21.83
N LEU A 107 12.00 17.10 22.38
CA LEU A 107 12.47 18.40 21.91
C LEU A 107 13.99 18.57 22.01
N GLN A 108 14.64 17.90 22.95
CA GLN A 108 16.12 17.86 23.02
C GLN A 108 16.70 16.93 21.95
N LEU A 109 16.04 15.79 21.67
CA LEU A 109 16.48 14.79 20.70
C LEU A 109 16.40 15.25 19.24
N VAL A 110 15.53 16.22 18.92
CA VAL A 110 15.48 16.82 17.57
C VAL A 110 16.82 17.45 17.17
N ARG A 111 17.68 17.79 18.13
CA ARG A 111 19.02 18.37 17.87
C ARG A 111 20.16 17.38 18.11
N ASP A 112 19.88 16.08 18.18
CA ASP A 112 20.90 15.06 18.39
C ASP A 112 21.86 14.96 17.19
N LYS A 113 23.10 14.56 17.43
CA LYS A 113 24.10 14.38 16.37
C LYS A 113 23.76 13.21 15.46
N ASP A 114 23.12 12.17 16.02
CA ASP A 114 22.71 10.99 15.28
C ASP A 114 21.43 11.25 14.46
N GLU A 115 21.49 10.98 13.16
CA GLU A 115 20.34 11.18 12.26
C GLU A 115 19.15 10.28 12.62
N ASP A 116 19.38 9.05 13.07
CA ASP A 116 18.29 8.12 13.38
C ASP A 116 17.54 8.54 14.64
N ILE A 117 18.25 9.09 15.62
CA ILE A 117 17.65 9.68 16.82
C ILE A 117 16.80 10.90 16.42
N ARG A 118 17.30 11.76 15.54
CA ARG A 118 16.53 12.91 15.04
C ARG A 118 15.28 12.46 14.29
N ARG A 119 15.36 11.44 13.43
CA ARG A 119 14.22 10.86 12.70
C ARG A 119 13.15 10.34 13.66
N ALA A 120 13.55 9.56 14.67
CA ALA A 120 12.62 9.05 15.69
C ALA A 120 11.95 10.19 16.48
N ALA A 121 12.70 11.23 16.83
CA ALA A 121 12.17 12.40 17.53
C ALA A 121 11.08 13.12 16.72
N ILE A 122 11.30 13.33 15.42
CA ILE A 122 10.30 13.95 14.53
C ILE A 122 9.03 13.10 14.43
N GLU A 123 9.16 11.78 14.34
CA GLU A 123 8.01 10.87 14.25
C GLU A 123 7.13 10.97 15.52
N ILE A 124 7.75 11.00 16.71
CA ILE A 124 7.03 11.18 17.98
C ILE A 124 6.30 12.54 18.03
N LEU A 125 6.96 13.61 17.56
CA LEU A 125 6.33 14.94 17.53
C LEU A 125 5.15 15.00 16.56
N ASN A 126 5.23 14.30 15.43
CA ASN A 126 4.16 14.23 14.46
C ASN A 126 2.91 13.51 15.00
N GLN A 127 3.11 12.45 15.80
CA GLN A 127 2.01 11.73 16.45
C GLN A 127 1.36 12.54 17.57
N THR A 128 2.15 13.29 18.33
CA THR A 128 1.67 14.03 19.51
C THR A 128 1.04 15.39 19.20
N LYS A 129 1.42 16.02 18.08
CA LYS A 129 0.90 17.33 17.61
C LYS A 129 0.95 18.45 18.65
N ASP A 130 1.94 18.43 19.56
CA ASP A 130 2.09 19.44 20.61
C ASP A 130 2.63 20.77 20.08
N GLU A 131 1.95 21.88 20.36
CA GLU A 131 2.34 23.23 19.90
C GLU A 131 3.71 23.70 20.41
N ARG A 132 4.19 23.16 21.55
CA ARG A 132 5.53 23.49 22.08
C ARG A 132 6.64 23.03 21.13
N ALA A 133 6.35 22.09 20.24
CA ALA A 133 7.30 21.58 19.26
C ALA A 133 7.54 22.49 18.05
N VAL A 134 6.69 23.49 17.83
CA VAL A 134 6.73 24.33 16.62
C VAL A 134 8.10 24.96 16.39
N GLU A 135 8.74 25.50 17.42
CA GLU A 135 10.06 26.15 17.27
C GLU A 135 11.16 25.14 16.91
N SER A 136 11.16 23.97 17.56
CA SER A 136 12.12 22.90 17.26
C SER A 136 11.91 22.31 15.86
N LEU A 137 10.66 22.14 15.44
CA LEU A 137 10.32 21.67 14.10
C LEU A 137 10.72 22.69 13.03
N ILE A 138 10.51 24.00 13.27
CA ILE A 138 11.00 25.07 12.39
C ILE A 138 12.52 24.98 12.20
N GLN A 139 13.26 24.64 13.24
CA GLN A 139 14.71 24.42 13.14
C GLN A 139 15.05 23.12 12.40
N ALA A 140 14.29 22.04 12.63
CA ALA A 140 14.47 20.75 11.96
C ALA A 140 14.25 20.81 10.44
N THR A 141 13.47 21.77 9.93
CA THR A 141 13.39 22.01 8.47
C THR A 141 14.69 22.54 7.84
N ARG A 142 15.74 22.78 8.64
CA ARG A 142 17.10 23.12 8.20
C ARG A 142 18.08 21.96 8.39
N ASP A 143 17.59 20.77 8.73
CA ASP A 143 18.45 19.60 8.92
C ASP A 143 19.15 19.21 7.62
N ALA A 144 20.35 18.64 7.76
CA ALA A 144 21.10 18.10 6.63
C ALA A 144 20.45 16.81 6.10
N ASP A 145 19.77 16.05 6.97
CA ASP A 145 19.00 14.89 6.57
C ASP A 145 17.68 15.31 5.91
N TRP A 146 17.51 14.91 4.65
CA TRP A 146 16.34 15.27 3.85
C TRP A 146 15.03 14.78 4.49
N TRP A 147 15.04 13.61 5.13
CA TRP A 147 13.86 13.02 5.75
C TRP A 147 13.43 13.77 6.99
N VAL A 148 14.36 14.12 7.88
CA VAL A 148 14.09 14.98 9.05
C VAL A 148 13.49 16.31 8.60
N SER A 149 14.07 16.93 7.56
CA SER A 149 13.60 18.21 7.03
C SER A 149 12.18 18.14 6.47
N GLU A 150 11.88 17.16 5.60
CA GLU A 150 10.55 17.01 4.99
C GLU A 150 9.49 16.60 6.01
N ARG A 151 9.80 15.65 6.90
CA ARG A 151 8.86 15.20 7.94
C ARG A 151 8.57 16.30 8.96
N ALA A 152 9.52 17.18 9.24
CA ALA A 152 9.28 18.35 10.06
C ALA A 152 8.29 19.33 9.41
N VAL A 153 8.31 19.50 8.09
CA VAL A 153 7.32 20.32 7.36
C VAL A 153 5.91 19.73 7.51
N ASP A 154 5.77 18.40 7.35
CA ASP A 154 4.49 17.72 7.55
C ASP A 154 3.98 17.88 8.98
N ALA A 155 4.85 17.70 9.98
CA ALA A 155 4.49 17.87 11.39
C ALA A 155 4.02 19.30 11.70
N LEU A 156 4.68 20.32 11.15
CA LEU A 156 4.26 21.73 11.28
C LEU A 156 2.88 21.97 10.66
N ALA A 157 2.60 21.33 9.51
CA ALA A 157 1.31 21.42 8.85
C ALA A 157 0.19 20.74 9.65
N GLU A 158 0.48 19.60 10.28
CA GLU A 158 -0.47 18.86 11.13
C GLU A 158 -0.76 19.56 12.46
N ILE A 159 0.23 20.27 13.03
CA ILE A 159 0.03 21.12 14.21
C ILE A 159 -0.81 22.35 13.86
N GLY A 160 -0.69 22.87 12.62
CA GLY A 160 -1.50 23.99 12.16
C GLY A 160 -1.02 25.37 12.64
N SER A 161 0.19 25.48 13.21
CA SER A 161 0.68 26.75 13.77
C SER A 161 1.20 27.70 12.69
N LYS A 162 0.56 28.87 12.57
CA LYS A 162 0.98 29.95 11.65
C LYS A 162 2.37 30.53 11.93
N ARG A 163 2.98 30.22 13.08
CA ARG A 163 4.36 30.59 13.40
C ARG A 163 5.38 29.97 12.43
N ALA A 164 5.04 28.87 11.76
CA ALA A 164 5.89 28.22 10.76
C ALA A 164 5.95 28.96 9.41
N LEU A 165 5.01 29.87 9.14
CA LEU A 165 4.87 30.51 7.83
C LEU A 165 6.14 31.19 7.31
N PRO A 166 6.88 32.02 8.10
CA PRO A 166 8.08 32.66 7.60
C PRO A 166 9.13 31.66 7.11
N ARG A 167 9.26 30.52 7.80
CA ARG A 167 10.21 29.47 7.44
C ARG A 167 9.78 28.70 6.20
N LEU A 168 8.52 28.30 6.11
CA LEU A 168 8.00 27.59 4.94
C LEU A 168 8.10 28.45 3.67
N MET A 169 7.88 29.76 3.82
CA MET A 169 8.10 30.74 2.76
C MET A 169 9.56 30.84 2.32
N GLU A 170 10.51 30.86 3.27
CA GLU A 170 11.95 30.81 2.96
C GLU A 170 12.33 29.54 2.18
N MET A 171 11.79 28.38 2.57
CA MET A 171 12.05 27.09 1.90
C MET A 171 11.59 27.09 0.44
N LEU A 172 10.45 27.72 0.15
CA LEU A 172 9.89 27.82 -1.18
C LEU A 172 10.80 28.60 -2.15
N HIS A 173 11.53 29.60 -1.66
CA HIS A 173 12.41 30.43 -2.48
C HIS A 173 13.83 29.87 -2.60
N THR A 174 14.15 28.77 -1.92
CA THR A 174 15.50 28.20 -1.89
C THR A 174 15.69 27.17 -3.02
N PRO A 175 16.65 27.37 -3.96
CA PRO A 175 16.84 26.49 -5.12
C PRO A 175 17.20 25.02 -4.77
N ALA A 176 17.85 24.80 -3.63
CA ALA A 176 18.27 23.48 -3.18
C ALA A 176 17.11 22.54 -2.78
N ASN A 177 15.90 23.08 -2.60
CA ASN A 177 14.74 22.37 -2.05
C ASN A 177 13.71 21.94 -3.11
N GLY A 178 14.11 21.82 -4.39
CA GLY A 178 13.19 21.48 -5.48
C GLY A 178 12.34 20.22 -5.23
N LYS A 179 12.89 19.21 -4.53
CA LYS A 179 12.15 18.00 -4.13
C LYS A 179 11.18 18.21 -2.96
N ALA A 180 11.48 19.10 -2.02
CA ALA A 180 10.63 19.39 -0.87
C ALA A 180 9.51 20.41 -1.20
N MET A 181 9.57 21.06 -2.36
CA MET A 181 8.65 22.12 -2.77
C MET A 181 7.17 21.68 -2.75
N PRO A 182 6.77 20.51 -3.27
CA PRO A 182 5.37 20.05 -3.16
C PRO A 182 4.88 19.93 -1.71
N ILE A 183 5.74 19.41 -0.82
CA ILE A 183 5.42 19.22 0.61
C ILE A 183 5.25 20.59 1.29
N VAL A 184 6.13 21.54 1.01
CA VAL A 184 6.04 22.91 1.53
C VAL A 184 4.77 23.62 1.05
N VAL A 185 4.42 23.48 -0.24
CA VAL A 185 3.18 24.08 -0.80
C VAL A 185 1.94 23.49 -0.14
N ARG A 186 1.91 22.16 0.04
CA ARG A 186 0.84 21.47 0.76
C ARG A 186 0.70 21.97 2.20
N ALA A 187 1.82 22.13 2.90
CA ALA A 187 1.86 22.62 4.27
C ALA A 187 1.32 24.06 4.38
N LEU A 188 1.77 24.95 3.49
CA LEU A 188 1.26 26.33 3.38
C LEU A 188 -0.26 26.35 3.15
N GLY A 189 -0.77 25.48 2.27
CA GLY A 189 -2.20 25.33 2.02
C GLY A 189 -3.01 24.89 3.25
N LYS A 190 -2.46 23.96 4.06
CA LYS A 190 -3.10 23.51 5.31
C LYS A 190 -3.14 24.59 6.39
N LEU A 191 -2.16 25.48 6.44
CA LEU A 191 -2.12 26.58 7.42
C LEU A 191 -3.17 27.68 7.16
N GLY A 192 -3.75 27.72 5.95
CA GLY A 192 -4.96 28.50 5.66
C GLY A 192 -4.79 30.02 5.85
N ASP A 193 -3.66 30.60 5.44
CA ASP A 193 -3.41 32.04 5.53
C ASP A 193 -3.60 32.73 4.17
N SER A 194 -4.56 33.65 4.07
CA SER A 194 -4.92 34.30 2.80
C SER A 194 -3.84 35.22 2.23
N ARG A 195 -2.86 35.62 3.04
CA ARG A 195 -1.67 36.36 2.58
C ARG A 195 -0.78 35.52 1.67
N LEU A 196 -0.95 34.19 1.68
CA LEU A 196 -0.15 33.27 0.86
C LEU A 196 -0.60 33.23 -0.61
N VAL A 197 -1.77 33.79 -0.94
CA VAL A 197 -2.31 33.73 -2.31
C VAL A 197 -1.33 34.31 -3.33
N ASP A 198 -0.70 35.45 -3.06
CA ASP A 198 0.31 36.05 -3.96
C ASP A 198 1.53 35.15 -4.18
N THR A 199 1.89 34.36 -3.17
CA THR A 199 3.04 33.46 -3.26
C THR A 199 2.70 32.18 -4.00
N LEU A 200 1.49 31.67 -3.82
CA LEU A 200 1.05 30.40 -4.40
C LEU A 200 0.58 30.55 -5.84
N LEU A 201 0.02 31.71 -6.23
CA LEU A 201 -0.47 31.97 -7.59
C LEU A 201 0.59 31.69 -8.68
N PRO A 202 1.84 32.20 -8.61
CA PRO A 202 2.85 31.92 -9.62
C PRO A 202 3.21 30.44 -9.76
N LEU A 203 2.99 29.62 -8.71
CA LEU A 203 3.34 28.20 -8.72
C LEU A 203 2.41 27.36 -9.59
N VAL A 204 1.20 27.86 -9.84
CA VAL A 204 0.20 27.20 -10.69
C VAL A 204 0.65 27.10 -12.16
N ALA A 205 1.51 28.03 -12.59
CA ALA A 205 2.05 28.10 -13.94
C ALA A 205 3.43 27.43 -14.10
N ARG A 206 3.97 26.80 -13.06
CA ARG A 206 5.29 26.13 -13.14
C ARG A 206 5.27 24.89 -14.02
N PRO A 207 6.39 24.48 -14.65
CA PRO A 207 6.42 23.30 -15.51
C PRO A 207 6.23 21.98 -14.73
N GLU A 208 6.61 21.93 -13.46
CA GLU A 208 6.53 20.72 -12.64
C GLU A 208 5.09 20.41 -12.21
N ARG A 209 4.53 19.31 -12.73
CA ARG A 209 3.13 18.89 -12.49
C ARG A 209 2.76 18.75 -11.01
N GLU A 210 3.65 18.18 -10.19
CA GLU A 210 3.42 17.99 -8.75
C GLU A 210 3.25 19.33 -8.00
N ILE A 211 4.06 20.33 -8.35
CA ILE A 211 4.00 21.66 -7.73
C ILE A 211 2.71 22.37 -8.13
N ARG A 212 2.29 22.28 -9.40
CA ARG A 212 1.03 22.87 -9.88
C ARG A 212 -0.17 22.29 -9.15
N ILE A 213 -0.20 20.97 -8.98
CA ILE A 213 -1.28 20.24 -8.30
C ILE A 213 -1.43 20.72 -6.86
N GLU A 214 -0.32 20.75 -6.10
CA GLU A 214 -0.35 21.20 -4.71
C GLU A 214 -0.69 22.70 -4.61
N ALA A 215 -0.23 23.53 -5.55
CA ALA A 215 -0.53 24.96 -5.57
C ALA A 215 -2.03 25.22 -5.80
N ILE A 216 -2.65 24.47 -6.72
CA ILE A 216 -4.10 24.54 -6.98
C ILE A 216 -4.92 24.18 -5.74
N GLN A 217 -4.57 23.09 -5.05
CA GLN A 217 -5.24 22.69 -3.81
C GLN A 217 -4.96 23.65 -2.66
N ALA A 218 -3.76 24.21 -2.57
CA ALA A 218 -3.43 25.17 -1.54
C ALA A 218 -4.23 26.46 -1.73
N LEU A 219 -4.39 26.94 -2.97
CA LEU A 219 -5.15 28.15 -3.30
C LEU A 219 -6.63 28.03 -2.96
N SER A 220 -7.29 26.89 -3.21
CA SER A 220 -8.69 26.70 -2.78
C SER A 220 -8.85 26.78 -1.25
N ARG A 221 -7.80 26.42 -0.51
CA ARG A 221 -7.80 26.45 0.97
C ARG A 221 -7.38 27.78 1.58
N VAL A 222 -6.55 28.58 0.91
CA VAL A 222 -6.07 29.85 1.47
C VAL A 222 -6.89 31.06 1.05
N ALA A 223 -7.58 31.00 -0.10
CA ALA A 223 -8.32 32.15 -0.61
C ALA A 223 -9.47 32.57 0.33
N ASP A 224 -9.53 33.87 0.61
CA ASP A 224 -10.64 34.53 1.31
C ASP A 224 -11.58 35.23 0.30
N GLU A 225 -12.69 35.80 0.78
CA GLU A 225 -13.68 36.49 -0.07
C GLU A 225 -13.05 37.59 -0.94
N SER A 226 -12.08 38.33 -0.39
CA SER A 226 -11.45 39.45 -1.11
C SER A 226 -10.57 39.00 -2.28
N ARG A 227 -10.02 37.78 -2.19
CA ARG A 227 -9.10 37.21 -3.19
C ARG A 227 -9.70 36.08 -4.02
N ALA A 228 -10.94 35.70 -3.72
CA ALA A 228 -11.65 34.60 -4.36
C ALA A 228 -11.75 34.78 -5.88
N GLU A 229 -12.07 35.98 -6.35
CA GLU A 229 -12.24 36.25 -7.78
C GLU A 229 -10.91 36.13 -8.55
N GLN A 230 -9.82 36.62 -7.95
CA GLN A 230 -8.48 36.47 -8.52
C GLN A 230 -8.09 34.99 -8.64
N VAL A 231 -8.30 34.21 -7.58
CA VAL A 231 -8.00 32.77 -7.58
C VAL A 231 -8.91 32.02 -8.55
N ARG A 232 -10.20 32.37 -8.62
CA ARG A 232 -11.14 31.79 -9.58
C ARG A 232 -10.68 32.00 -11.02
N ASN A 233 -10.28 33.22 -11.38
CA ASN A 233 -9.82 33.52 -12.74
C ASN A 233 -8.58 32.71 -13.11
N GLU A 234 -7.63 32.56 -12.19
CA GLU A 234 -6.42 31.76 -12.42
C GLU A 234 -6.76 30.27 -12.55
N LEU A 235 -7.56 29.73 -11.63
CA LEU A 235 -8.01 28.32 -11.70
C LEU A 235 -8.83 28.06 -12.98
N GLN A 236 -9.65 29.00 -13.43
CA GLN A 236 -10.40 28.89 -14.69
C GLN A 236 -9.48 28.81 -15.91
N ALA A 237 -8.35 29.55 -15.90
CA ALA A 237 -7.32 29.41 -16.92
C ALA A 237 -6.70 28.01 -16.92
N GLN A 238 -6.50 27.42 -15.73
CA GLN A 238 -5.99 26.05 -15.59
C GLN A 238 -7.00 24.98 -16.00
N VAL A 239 -8.31 25.21 -15.83
CA VAL A 239 -9.36 24.31 -16.37
C VAL A 239 -9.24 24.17 -17.89
N SER A 240 -8.79 25.22 -18.56
CA SER A 240 -8.63 25.23 -20.02
C SER A 240 -7.27 24.69 -20.48
N CYS A 241 -6.39 24.25 -19.58
CA CYS A 241 -5.06 23.78 -19.94
C CYS A 241 -5.10 22.36 -20.57
N PRO A 242 -4.10 21.99 -21.41
CA PRO A 242 -4.07 20.69 -22.08
C PRO A 242 -3.93 19.48 -21.14
N ASP A 243 -3.37 19.68 -19.94
CA ASP A 243 -3.19 18.62 -18.94
C ASP A 243 -4.52 18.33 -18.23
N GLN A 244 -5.11 17.17 -18.54
CA GLN A 244 -6.43 16.77 -18.02
C GLN A 244 -6.46 16.62 -16.50
N THR A 245 -5.36 16.22 -15.86
CA THR A 245 -5.31 16.10 -14.41
C THR A 245 -5.39 17.48 -13.77
N ILE A 246 -4.61 18.43 -14.28
CA ILE A 246 -4.57 19.78 -13.75
C ILE A 246 -5.88 20.52 -14.02
N SER A 247 -6.48 20.32 -15.19
CA SER A 247 -7.81 20.83 -15.52
C SER A 247 -8.89 20.32 -14.53
N ARG A 248 -8.92 19.00 -14.25
CA ARG A 248 -9.86 18.43 -13.27
C ARG A 248 -9.61 18.94 -11.86
N MET A 249 -8.35 19.03 -11.45
CA MET A 249 -8.00 19.52 -10.12
C MET A 249 -8.33 20.99 -9.95
N ALA A 250 -8.12 21.82 -10.98
CA ALA A 250 -8.52 23.22 -10.97
C ALA A 250 -10.04 23.36 -10.86
N ALA A 251 -10.81 22.54 -11.59
CA ALA A 251 -12.28 22.51 -11.48
C ALA A 251 -12.74 22.09 -10.07
N ALA A 252 -12.14 21.05 -9.49
CA ALA A 252 -12.44 20.62 -8.12
C ALA A 252 -12.08 21.69 -7.09
N ALA A 253 -10.93 22.35 -7.24
CA ALA A 253 -10.47 23.42 -6.37
C ALA A 253 -11.38 24.66 -6.46
N MET A 254 -11.90 25.01 -7.64
CA MET A 254 -12.91 26.06 -7.79
C MET A 254 -14.21 25.70 -7.07
N ASN A 255 -14.70 24.47 -7.23
CA ASN A 255 -15.90 24.01 -6.52
C ASN A 255 -15.68 24.02 -4.99
N GLU A 256 -14.52 23.60 -4.50
CA GLU A 256 -14.16 23.65 -3.08
C GLU A 256 -14.14 25.09 -2.55
N LEU A 257 -13.55 26.01 -3.31
CA LEU A 257 -13.51 27.43 -2.99
C LEU A 257 -14.92 28.04 -2.91
N GLU A 258 -15.77 27.76 -3.89
CA GLU A 258 -17.15 28.26 -3.94
C GLU A 258 -18.00 27.71 -2.80
N ASN A 259 -17.91 26.41 -2.51
CA ASN A 259 -18.62 25.79 -1.40
C ASN A 259 -18.19 26.39 -0.05
N ARG A 260 -16.89 26.64 0.13
CA ARG A 260 -16.36 27.29 1.34
C ARG A 260 -16.89 28.71 1.52
N LEU A 261 -16.85 29.52 0.46
CA LEU A 261 -17.28 30.92 0.51
C LEU A 261 -18.80 31.05 0.65
N ALA A 262 -19.56 30.08 0.13
CA ALA A 262 -21.01 30.00 0.32
C ALA A 262 -21.42 29.54 1.74
N GLY A 263 -20.46 29.24 2.63
CA GLY A 263 -20.74 28.76 3.99
C GLY A 263 -21.35 27.35 4.03
N VAL A 264 -21.29 26.62 2.91
CA VAL A 264 -21.81 25.25 2.81
C VAL A 264 -20.78 24.33 3.46
N THR A 265 -21.03 23.90 4.69
CA THR A 265 -20.32 22.75 5.25
C THR A 265 -20.66 21.54 4.38
N PRO A 266 -19.67 20.76 3.92
CA PRO A 266 -19.99 19.56 3.16
C PRO A 266 -20.73 18.61 4.10
N LEU A 267 -22.02 18.41 3.83
CA LEU A 267 -22.76 17.26 4.33
C LEU A 267 -21.93 16.03 4.00
N ALA A 268 -21.55 15.28 5.03
CA ALA A 268 -21.06 13.93 4.87
C ALA A 268 -22.11 13.16 4.07
N GLY A 269 -21.83 12.95 2.78
CA GLY A 269 -22.67 12.22 1.85
C GLY A 269 -23.97 12.93 1.47
N THR A 270 -23.97 13.62 0.34
CA THR A 270 -25.04 13.61 -0.70
C THR A 270 -24.74 14.71 -1.72
N SER A 271 -24.43 14.34 -2.97
CA SER A 271 -24.41 15.27 -4.09
C SER A 271 -25.84 15.50 -4.58
N ALA A 272 -26.40 16.68 -4.30
CA ALA A 272 -27.66 17.12 -4.87
C ALA A 272 -27.38 17.82 -6.22
N ALA A 273 -27.86 17.19 -7.29
CA ALA A 273 -28.13 17.85 -8.56
C ALA A 273 -29.50 18.54 -8.48
N ALA A 274 -29.50 19.87 -8.54
CA ALA A 274 -30.58 20.77 -8.94
C ALA A 274 -29.93 22.17 -8.84
N VAL A 275 -29.85 22.99 -9.88
CA VAL A 275 -30.95 23.70 -10.51
C VAL A 275 -30.45 24.25 -11.85
N ALA A 276 -31.23 24.06 -12.92
CA ALA A 276 -31.57 25.06 -13.94
C ALA A 276 -31.87 24.40 -15.30
N ALA A 277 -33.16 24.30 -15.63
CA ALA A 277 -33.61 24.18 -17.01
C ALA A 277 -34.84 25.05 -17.20
N THR A 278 -34.78 25.99 -18.15
CA THR A 278 -35.97 26.61 -18.72
C THR A 278 -35.80 26.72 -20.24
N GLN A 279 -36.71 26.03 -20.94
CA GLN A 279 -37.25 26.23 -22.30
C GLN A 279 -36.32 26.12 -23.53
N ALA A 280 -36.57 25.11 -24.38
CA ALA A 280 -37.40 25.25 -25.59
C ALA A 280 -37.45 23.96 -26.47
N GLY A 281 -38.66 23.47 -26.76
CA GLY A 281 -39.12 23.16 -28.13
C GLY A 281 -38.66 21.92 -28.94
N VAL A 282 -39.48 20.85 -28.89
CA VAL A 282 -40.02 20.01 -30.01
C VAL A 282 -39.09 19.18 -30.95
N ARG A 283 -39.13 17.83 -30.84
CA ARG A 283 -39.66 16.81 -31.82
C ARG A 283 -39.43 15.37 -31.30
N PRO A 284 -40.22 14.34 -31.72
CA PRO A 284 -40.19 12.99 -31.13
C PRO A 284 -39.05 12.11 -31.68
N PRO A 285 -38.61 11.06 -30.95
CA PRO A 285 -37.46 10.26 -31.35
C PRO A 285 -37.86 9.15 -32.35
N GLN A 286 -36.98 8.91 -33.33
CA GLN A 286 -36.89 7.64 -34.04
C GLN A 286 -35.97 6.68 -33.25
N PRO A 287 -36.17 5.36 -33.32
CA PRO A 287 -35.34 4.40 -32.59
C PRO A 287 -33.96 4.26 -33.23
N MET A 288 -32.90 4.46 -32.45
CA MET A 288 -31.52 4.08 -32.81
C MET A 288 -31.17 2.71 -32.20
N PRO A 289 -30.31 1.91 -32.87
CA PRO A 289 -29.93 0.56 -32.44
C PRO A 289 -29.01 0.59 -31.19
N PRO A 290 -28.88 -0.53 -30.46
CA PRO A 290 -28.15 -0.58 -29.20
C PRO A 290 -26.64 -0.33 -29.40
N GLU A 291 -26.12 0.67 -28.70
CA GLU A 291 -24.70 1.06 -28.70
C GLU A 291 -23.88 0.00 -27.93
N ALA A 292 -22.98 -0.70 -28.63
CA ALA A 292 -22.13 -1.73 -28.05
C ALA A 292 -20.98 -1.13 -27.21
N ALA A 293 -20.55 -1.88 -26.18
CA ALA A 293 -19.45 -1.52 -25.29
C ALA A 293 -18.21 -1.02 -26.04
N LYS A 294 -17.72 0.17 -25.68
CA LYS A 294 -16.59 0.84 -26.34
C LYS A 294 -15.27 0.18 -25.93
N THR A 295 -14.72 -0.67 -26.80
CA THR A 295 -13.33 -1.12 -26.72
C THR A 295 -12.40 0.08 -26.84
N MET A 296 -11.65 0.38 -25.78
CA MET A 296 -10.58 1.36 -25.85
C MET A 296 -9.28 0.62 -26.08
N LEU A 297 -8.69 0.67 -27.29
CA LEU A 297 -7.24 0.53 -27.54
C LEU A 297 -6.90 0.62 -29.05
N ILE A 298 -6.55 1.83 -29.54
CA ILE A 298 -5.30 2.21 -30.25
C ILE A 298 -5.48 3.55 -31.02
N ALA A 299 -4.38 4.32 -31.03
CA ALA A 299 -4.05 5.55 -31.77
C ALA A 299 -4.30 6.90 -31.06
N ASP A 300 -3.26 7.72 -31.16
CA ASP A 300 -2.84 8.84 -30.30
C ASP A 300 -3.72 10.11 -30.39
N GLN A 301 -4.93 10.04 -30.93
CA GLN A 301 -5.82 11.20 -31.06
C GLN A 301 -7.27 10.70 -31.02
N GLY A 302 -7.96 10.91 -29.90
CA GLY A 302 -9.38 10.49 -29.80
C GLY A 302 -9.99 10.39 -28.41
N VAL A 303 -9.24 10.68 -27.33
CA VAL A 303 -9.78 10.57 -25.96
C VAL A 303 -10.76 11.71 -25.60
N THR A 304 -10.92 12.72 -26.46
CA THR A 304 -11.67 13.95 -26.15
C THR A 304 -13.03 14.14 -26.82
N GLN A 305 -13.57 13.17 -27.58
CA GLN A 305 -14.91 13.31 -28.18
C GLN A 305 -15.97 12.29 -27.74
N ALA A 306 -15.63 11.26 -26.97
CA ALA A 306 -16.62 10.26 -26.52
C ALA A 306 -17.26 10.56 -25.14
N ALA A 307 -16.93 11.69 -24.49
CA ALA A 307 -17.41 12.04 -23.15
C ALA A 307 -18.50 13.12 -23.14
N LYS A 308 -19.31 13.24 -24.21
CA LYS A 308 -20.42 14.21 -24.28
C LYS A 308 -21.79 13.63 -24.61
N GLN A 309 -22.01 12.31 -24.52
CA GLN A 309 -23.34 11.73 -24.70
C GLN A 309 -23.68 10.68 -23.65
N ALA A 310 -24.92 10.81 -23.16
CA ALA A 310 -25.66 10.02 -22.20
C ALA A 310 -25.21 10.13 -20.73
N GLU A 311 -26.02 10.86 -19.96
CA GLU A 311 -26.19 10.70 -18.52
C GLU A 311 -26.80 9.31 -18.25
N ALA A 312 -26.02 8.25 -18.51
CA ALA A 312 -26.38 6.89 -18.17
C ALA A 312 -26.16 6.72 -16.67
N ALA A 313 -27.16 6.17 -15.97
CA ALA A 313 -27.04 5.80 -14.56
C ALA A 313 -25.75 4.99 -14.36
N LYS A 314 -24.88 5.47 -13.47
CA LYS A 314 -23.62 4.79 -13.15
C LYS A 314 -23.93 3.39 -12.65
N LEU A 315 -23.26 2.37 -13.20
CA LEU A 315 -23.49 0.98 -12.81
C LEU A 315 -23.19 0.78 -11.32
N ASP A 316 -24.21 0.38 -10.54
CA ASP A 316 -24.02 -0.09 -9.17
C ASP A 316 -23.90 -1.61 -9.14
N ILE A 317 -22.65 -2.07 -9.16
CA ILE A 317 -22.27 -3.47 -9.14
C ILE A 317 -22.85 -4.24 -7.93
N GLN A 318 -23.16 -3.55 -6.82
CA GLN A 318 -23.68 -4.20 -5.61
C GLN A 318 -25.15 -4.61 -5.74
N THR A 319 -25.87 -4.03 -6.70
CA THR A 319 -27.31 -4.23 -6.89
C THR A 319 -27.66 -5.26 -7.96
N LEU A 320 -26.66 -5.76 -8.69
CA LEU A 320 -26.84 -6.71 -9.79
C LEU A 320 -27.44 -8.05 -9.32
N LYS A 321 -28.44 -8.52 -10.07
CA LYS A 321 -29.13 -9.80 -9.89
C LYS A 321 -28.87 -10.71 -11.08
N SER A 322 -28.70 -12.01 -10.83
CA SER A 322 -28.44 -12.99 -11.89
C SER A 322 -29.49 -12.86 -13.01
N GLY A 323 -29.02 -12.75 -14.25
CA GLY A 323 -29.83 -12.48 -15.43
C GLY A 323 -29.85 -11.01 -15.88
N ASP A 324 -29.41 -10.06 -15.06
CA ASP A 324 -29.27 -8.65 -15.46
C ASP A 324 -28.27 -8.51 -16.62
N VAL A 325 -28.60 -7.69 -17.61
CA VAL A 325 -27.75 -7.48 -18.79
C VAL A 325 -27.16 -6.08 -18.77
N ILE A 326 -25.84 -6.00 -18.82
CA ILE A 326 -25.08 -4.76 -18.84
C ILE A 326 -24.70 -4.42 -20.28
N GLU A 327 -25.01 -3.18 -20.70
CA GLU A 327 -24.81 -2.67 -22.07
C GLU A 327 -25.34 -3.61 -23.18
N GLY A 328 -26.42 -4.34 -22.89
CA GLY A 328 -27.07 -5.24 -23.86
C GLY A 328 -26.22 -6.45 -24.30
N ARG A 329 -25.07 -6.70 -23.66
CA ARG A 329 -24.12 -7.76 -24.07
C ARG A 329 -23.70 -8.69 -22.93
N TYR A 330 -23.42 -8.14 -21.75
CA TYR A 330 -22.86 -8.93 -20.65
C TYR A 330 -23.97 -9.29 -19.68
N LYS A 331 -24.45 -10.52 -19.74
CA LYS A 331 -25.45 -11.04 -18.81
C LYS A 331 -24.76 -11.53 -17.54
N TYR A 332 -25.12 -10.94 -16.41
CA TYR A 332 -24.56 -11.27 -15.11
C TYR A 332 -25.04 -12.65 -14.65
N ILE A 333 -24.09 -13.50 -14.28
CA ILE A 333 -24.36 -14.83 -13.73
C ILE A 333 -24.19 -14.79 -12.21
N ASP A 334 -22.97 -14.50 -11.74
CA ASP A 334 -22.63 -14.60 -10.31
C ASP A 334 -21.40 -13.75 -9.95
N ARG A 335 -21.25 -13.40 -8.68
CA ARG A 335 -20.09 -12.68 -8.15
C ARG A 335 -19.07 -13.68 -7.62
N ILE A 336 -17.93 -13.75 -8.29
CA ILE A 336 -16.83 -14.66 -7.93
C ILE A 336 -16.05 -14.15 -6.72
N GLY A 337 -15.86 -12.84 -6.58
CA GLY A 337 -15.11 -12.29 -5.45
C GLY A 337 -15.02 -10.77 -5.41
N ARG A 338 -14.48 -10.27 -4.31
CA ARG A 338 -14.18 -8.84 -4.09
C ARG A 338 -12.80 -8.70 -3.45
N GLY A 339 -11.98 -7.80 -3.98
CA GLY A 339 -10.65 -7.53 -3.48
C GLY A 339 -10.30 -6.05 -3.45
N ALA A 340 -9.07 -5.74 -3.03
CA ALA A 340 -8.56 -4.37 -2.92
C ALA A 340 -8.60 -3.60 -4.27
N PHE A 341 -8.46 -4.32 -5.38
CA PHE A 341 -8.40 -3.74 -6.72
C PHE A 341 -9.74 -3.70 -7.45
N GLY A 342 -10.77 -4.38 -6.94
CA GLY A 342 -12.03 -4.44 -7.66
C GLY A 342 -12.97 -5.59 -7.27
N THR A 343 -14.08 -5.66 -7.98
CA THR A 343 -15.08 -6.73 -7.87
C THR A 343 -15.02 -7.61 -9.11
N VAL A 344 -14.97 -8.92 -8.92
CA VAL A 344 -14.84 -9.92 -9.98
C VAL A 344 -16.20 -10.59 -10.19
N LEU A 345 -16.73 -10.47 -11.41
CA LEU A 345 -18.05 -10.96 -11.78
C LEU A 345 -17.94 -11.96 -12.92
N LEU A 346 -18.69 -13.06 -12.83
CA LEU A 346 -18.92 -14.00 -13.91
C LEU A 346 -20.06 -13.50 -14.79
N MET A 347 -19.74 -13.36 -16.08
CA MET A 347 -20.66 -12.91 -17.11
C MET A 347 -20.79 -13.96 -18.21
N GLU A 348 -21.93 -13.93 -18.88
CA GLU A 348 -22.16 -14.55 -20.19
C GLU A 348 -22.14 -13.43 -21.22
N ASP A 349 -21.23 -13.50 -22.18
CA ASP A 349 -21.19 -12.60 -23.33
C ASP A 349 -22.18 -13.11 -24.37
N THR A 350 -23.33 -12.45 -24.48
CA THR A 350 -24.44 -12.90 -25.33
C THR A 350 -24.15 -12.78 -26.82
N VAL A 351 -23.06 -12.11 -27.22
CA VAL A 351 -22.68 -11.95 -28.63
C VAL A 351 -21.88 -13.15 -29.13
N VAL A 352 -20.96 -13.65 -28.28
CA VAL A 352 -20.11 -14.80 -28.63
C VAL A 352 -20.57 -16.10 -27.96
N ASP A 353 -21.60 -16.03 -27.10
CA ASP A 353 -22.17 -17.15 -26.35
C ASP A 353 -21.14 -17.89 -25.48
N GLU A 354 -20.25 -17.12 -24.84
CA GLU A 354 -19.20 -17.63 -23.97
C GLU A 354 -19.23 -16.98 -22.59
N ARG A 355 -18.80 -17.75 -21.58
CA ARG A 355 -18.60 -17.22 -20.23
C ARG A 355 -17.25 -16.53 -20.09
N LEU A 356 -17.24 -15.37 -19.45
CA LEU A 356 -16.03 -14.61 -19.17
C LEU A 356 -16.10 -13.95 -17.79
N ILE A 357 -14.96 -13.45 -17.35
CA ILE A 357 -14.87 -12.66 -16.12
C ILE A 357 -14.75 -11.18 -16.47
N LEU A 358 -15.58 -10.36 -15.82
CA LEU A 358 -15.39 -8.90 -15.75
C LEU A 358 -14.90 -8.51 -14.36
N LYS A 359 -13.66 -8.02 -14.28
CA LYS A 359 -13.10 -7.45 -13.06
C LYS A 359 -13.25 -5.92 -13.10
N PHE A 360 -14.25 -5.41 -12.39
CA PHE A 360 -14.51 -3.98 -12.26
C PHE A 360 -13.57 -3.35 -11.24
N LEU A 361 -12.85 -2.30 -11.63
CA LEU A 361 -11.88 -1.61 -10.79
C LEU A 361 -12.57 -0.76 -9.72
N ASN A 362 -11.98 -0.69 -8.52
CA ASN A 362 -12.49 0.17 -7.46
C ASN A 362 -12.36 1.66 -7.83
N PRO A 363 -13.31 2.53 -7.43
CA PRO A 363 -13.31 3.96 -7.75
C PRO A 363 -11.98 4.66 -7.42
N ASN A 364 -11.36 4.32 -6.29
CA ASN A 364 -10.10 4.90 -5.82
C ASN A 364 -8.92 4.63 -6.77
N VAL A 365 -8.93 3.50 -7.48
CA VAL A 365 -7.91 3.18 -8.51
C VAL A 365 -8.24 3.90 -9.82
N SER A 366 -9.53 4.07 -10.11
CA SER A 366 -9.99 4.68 -11.36
C SER A 366 -9.93 6.21 -11.44
N GLN A 367 -9.89 6.89 -10.29
CA GLN A 367 -9.91 8.36 -10.23
C GLN A 367 -8.51 8.99 -10.34
N ASP A 368 -7.47 8.23 -10.02
CA ASP A 368 -6.08 8.66 -10.17
C ASP A 368 -5.58 8.40 -11.61
N GLU A 369 -5.44 9.46 -12.39
CA GLU A 369 -5.08 9.37 -13.81
C GLU A 369 -3.66 8.84 -14.04
N GLU A 370 -2.75 9.04 -13.09
CA GLU A 370 -1.37 8.58 -13.20
C GLU A 370 -1.26 7.09 -12.89
N VAL A 371 -1.94 6.66 -11.81
CA VAL A 371 -2.12 5.23 -11.51
C VAL A 371 -2.84 4.54 -12.67
N MET A 372 -3.88 5.16 -13.25
CA MET A 372 -4.60 4.60 -14.40
C MET A 372 -3.75 4.52 -15.68
N LYS A 373 -2.92 5.53 -15.99
CA LYS A 373 -2.00 5.47 -17.14
C LYS A 373 -0.96 4.35 -16.98
N ARG A 374 -0.36 4.24 -15.78
CA ARG A 374 0.57 3.14 -15.45
C ARG A 374 -0.14 1.79 -15.51
N PHE A 375 -1.35 1.71 -14.96
CA PHE A 375 -2.17 0.51 -14.98
C PHE A 375 -2.50 0.05 -16.41
N VAL A 376 -2.97 0.95 -17.27
CA VAL A 376 -3.24 0.66 -18.69
C VAL A 376 -1.96 0.28 -19.42
N HIS A 377 -0.82 0.90 -19.09
CA HIS A 377 0.49 0.52 -19.63
C HIS A 377 0.82 -0.94 -19.27
N GLU A 378 0.80 -1.31 -18.00
CA GLU A 378 1.05 -2.69 -17.52
C GLU A 378 0.06 -3.71 -18.11
N LEU A 379 -1.22 -3.33 -18.23
CA LEU A 379 -2.27 -4.17 -18.79
C LEU A 379 -2.01 -4.47 -20.28
N ARG A 380 -1.50 -3.51 -21.06
CA ARG A 380 -1.15 -3.71 -22.49
C ARG A 380 -0.08 -4.78 -22.67
N TYR A 381 0.91 -4.84 -21.77
CA TYR A 381 1.94 -5.87 -21.81
C TYR A 381 1.38 -7.21 -21.32
N SER A 382 0.60 -7.21 -20.24
CA SER A 382 -0.03 -8.41 -19.70
C SER A 382 -0.95 -9.13 -20.70
N ARG A 383 -1.66 -8.38 -21.56
CA ARG A 383 -2.47 -8.94 -22.68
C ARG A 383 -1.65 -9.74 -23.70
N LYS A 384 -0.36 -9.45 -23.85
CA LYS A 384 0.52 -10.17 -24.79
C LYS A 384 0.88 -11.57 -24.28
N ILE A 385 0.74 -11.82 -22.98
CA ILE A 385 1.04 -13.12 -22.40
C ILE A 385 -0.04 -14.12 -22.87
N THR A 386 0.36 -15.07 -23.71
CA THR A 386 -0.48 -16.18 -24.13
C THR A 386 0.20 -17.47 -23.71
N HIS A 387 -0.33 -18.12 -22.67
CA HIS A 387 0.22 -19.36 -22.17
C HIS A 387 -0.83 -20.20 -21.44
N LYS A 388 -0.72 -21.53 -21.48
CA LYS A 388 -1.69 -22.43 -20.83
C LYS A 388 -1.79 -22.22 -19.31
N ASN A 389 -0.69 -21.79 -18.68
CA ASN A 389 -0.60 -21.55 -17.23
C ASN A 389 -0.81 -20.07 -16.84
N VAL A 390 -1.35 -19.24 -17.73
CA VAL A 390 -1.66 -17.83 -17.45
C VAL A 390 -3.09 -17.54 -17.89
N ILE A 391 -3.87 -16.85 -17.05
CA ILE A 391 -5.22 -16.39 -17.40
C ILE A 391 -5.11 -15.38 -18.54
N ARG A 392 -5.86 -15.63 -19.61
CA ARG A 392 -5.87 -14.72 -20.77
C ARG A 392 -6.68 -13.47 -20.45
N ILE A 393 -6.08 -12.30 -20.67
CA ILE A 393 -6.78 -11.02 -20.62
C ILE A 393 -7.28 -10.70 -22.03
N TYR A 394 -8.59 -10.55 -22.19
CA TYR A 394 -9.21 -10.26 -23.48
C TYR A 394 -9.12 -8.76 -23.78
N ASP A 395 -9.64 -7.91 -22.90
CA ASP A 395 -9.75 -6.47 -23.18
C ASP A 395 -9.88 -5.59 -21.92
N PHE A 396 -9.74 -4.28 -22.11
CA PHE A 396 -10.02 -3.26 -21.11
C PHE A 396 -11.23 -2.44 -21.54
N LEU A 397 -12.27 -2.46 -20.72
CA LEU A 397 -13.59 -1.94 -21.04
C LEU A 397 -13.93 -0.76 -20.14
N TYR A 398 -14.70 0.18 -20.68
CA TYR A 398 -15.35 1.24 -19.91
C TYR A 398 -16.86 1.06 -20.06
N ILE A 399 -17.52 0.68 -18.97
CA ILE A 399 -18.92 0.24 -18.95
C ILE A 399 -19.67 1.11 -17.95
N GLN A 400 -20.65 1.88 -18.42
CA GLN A 400 -21.55 2.69 -17.57
C GLN A 400 -20.84 3.45 -16.42
N GLY A 401 -19.76 4.15 -16.73
CA GLY A 401 -19.01 4.95 -15.76
C GLY A 401 -17.97 4.21 -14.93
N SER A 402 -17.73 2.91 -15.19
CA SER A 402 -16.79 2.07 -14.46
C SER A 402 -15.81 1.36 -15.40
N TYR A 403 -14.54 1.25 -14.99
CA TYR A 403 -13.54 0.48 -15.74
C TYR A 403 -13.59 -0.99 -15.38
N ALA A 404 -13.52 -1.87 -16.38
CA ALA A 404 -13.49 -3.31 -16.20
C ALA A 404 -12.41 -3.96 -17.06
N ILE A 405 -11.86 -5.08 -16.58
CA ILE A 405 -10.97 -5.94 -17.36
C ILE A 405 -11.74 -7.20 -17.71
N SER A 406 -11.83 -7.50 -19.00
CA SER A 406 -12.38 -8.76 -19.48
C SER A 406 -11.28 -9.81 -19.56
N MET A 407 -11.52 -10.99 -18.98
CA MET A 407 -10.57 -12.09 -18.91
C MET A 407 -11.25 -13.45 -19.01
N GLU A 408 -10.46 -14.46 -19.33
CA GLU A 408 -10.87 -15.87 -19.40
C GLU A 408 -11.59 -16.31 -18.13
N TYR A 409 -12.76 -16.93 -18.28
CA TYR A 409 -13.38 -17.66 -17.18
C TYR A 409 -12.74 -19.04 -17.04
N PHE A 410 -12.15 -19.28 -15.87
CA PHE A 410 -11.51 -20.54 -15.53
C PHE A 410 -12.18 -21.13 -14.28
N PRO A 411 -13.08 -22.13 -14.42
CA PRO A 411 -13.74 -22.78 -13.29
C PRO A 411 -12.70 -23.44 -12.37
N SER A 412 -12.45 -22.84 -11.21
CA SER A 412 -11.28 -23.15 -10.38
C SER A 412 -11.44 -22.68 -8.94
N HIS A 413 -10.55 -23.15 -8.08
CA HIS A 413 -10.29 -22.60 -6.74
C HIS A 413 -8.85 -22.11 -6.64
N THR A 414 -8.52 -21.35 -5.60
CA THR A 414 -7.17 -20.81 -5.41
C THR A 414 -6.20 -21.86 -4.86
N LEU A 415 -4.91 -21.74 -5.14
CA LEU A 415 -3.88 -22.57 -4.52
C LEU A 415 -3.91 -22.49 -2.99
N GLY A 416 -4.32 -21.34 -2.44
CA GLY A 416 -4.50 -21.19 -0.99
C GLY A 416 -5.52 -22.18 -0.40
N SER A 417 -6.46 -22.67 -1.22
CA SER A 417 -7.45 -23.68 -0.81
C SER A 417 -6.90 -25.12 -0.84
N GLU A 418 -5.71 -25.35 -1.40
CA GLU A 418 -5.04 -26.66 -1.39
C GLU A 418 -4.33 -26.93 -0.06
N VAL A 419 -3.88 -25.89 0.64
CA VAL A 419 -3.23 -25.98 1.95
C VAL A 419 -4.31 -25.96 3.03
N VAL A 420 -4.96 -27.11 3.23
CA VAL A 420 -6.11 -27.24 4.15
C VAL A 420 -5.63 -27.64 5.55
N ASN A 421 -6.11 -26.94 6.59
CA ASN A 421 -5.82 -27.23 8.00
C ASN A 421 -4.32 -27.27 8.34
N GLU A 422 -3.53 -26.39 7.71
CA GLU A 422 -2.07 -26.32 7.90
C GLU A 422 -1.34 -27.63 7.58
N LYS A 423 -1.90 -28.44 6.67
CA LYS A 423 -1.29 -29.69 6.22
C LYS A 423 -0.52 -29.47 4.92
N PRO A 424 0.64 -30.11 4.77
CA PRO A 424 1.36 -30.14 3.50
C PRO A 424 0.49 -30.68 2.37
N VAL A 425 0.61 -30.06 1.20
CA VAL A 425 0.13 -30.62 -0.06
C VAL A 425 0.98 -31.84 -0.41
N GLU A 426 0.37 -32.85 -1.04
CA GLU A 426 1.11 -34.02 -1.54
C GLU A 426 2.32 -33.58 -2.37
N LEU A 427 3.51 -34.09 -2.06
CA LEU A 427 4.77 -33.62 -2.62
C LEU A 427 4.78 -33.60 -4.15
N LYS A 428 4.31 -34.68 -4.80
CA LYS A 428 4.23 -34.78 -6.26
C LYS A 428 3.37 -33.67 -6.86
N ARG A 429 2.26 -33.35 -6.19
CA ARG A 429 1.33 -32.30 -6.60
C ARG A 429 1.92 -30.90 -6.36
N ALA A 430 2.56 -30.68 -5.22
CA ALA A 430 3.26 -29.43 -4.91
C ALA A 430 4.39 -29.14 -5.92
N MET A 431 5.18 -30.14 -6.31
CA MET A 431 6.21 -30.00 -7.35
C MET A 431 5.58 -29.71 -8.71
N GLY A 432 4.49 -30.39 -9.08
CA GLY A 432 3.75 -30.12 -10.31
C GLY A 432 3.27 -28.67 -10.40
N PHE A 433 2.65 -28.16 -9.33
CA PHE A 433 2.21 -26.77 -9.26
C PHE A 433 3.38 -25.78 -9.34
N ALA A 434 4.47 -26.01 -8.61
CA ALA A 434 5.64 -25.13 -8.64
C ALA A 434 6.26 -25.07 -10.04
N MET A 435 6.37 -26.22 -10.72
CA MET A 435 6.87 -26.28 -12.10
C MET A 435 5.96 -25.55 -13.08
N ASP A 436 4.64 -25.73 -12.98
CA ASP A 436 3.67 -25.05 -13.84
C ASP A 436 3.68 -23.52 -13.62
N ILE A 437 3.87 -23.06 -12.37
CA ILE A 437 4.06 -21.64 -12.05
C ILE A 437 5.36 -21.14 -12.71
N CYS A 438 6.47 -21.88 -12.60
CA CYS A 438 7.72 -21.51 -13.29
C CYS A 438 7.51 -21.40 -14.80
N THR A 439 6.83 -22.36 -15.44
CA THR A 439 6.57 -22.33 -16.88
C THR A 439 5.75 -21.11 -17.28
N GLY A 440 4.68 -20.78 -16.54
CA GLY A 440 3.88 -19.56 -16.78
C GLY A 440 4.67 -18.27 -16.60
N MET A 441 5.45 -18.19 -15.51
CA MET A 441 6.24 -17.01 -15.17
C MET A 441 7.44 -16.79 -16.11
N THR A 442 8.06 -17.86 -16.64
CA THR A 442 9.12 -17.75 -17.65
C THR A 442 8.65 -16.97 -18.87
N VAL A 443 7.43 -17.22 -19.36
CA VAL A 443 6.86 -16.48 -20.51
C VAL A 443 6.64 -15.01 -20.18
N ALA A 444 6.14 -14.70 -18.98
CA ALA A 444 5.96 -13.32 -18.53
C ALA A 444 7.31 -12.58 -18.42
N HIS A 445 8.32 -13.20 -17.80
CA HIS A 445 9.65 -12.62 -17.63
C HIS A 445 10.36 -12.40 -18.97
N GLN A 446 10.20 -13.28 -19.96
CA GLN A 446 10.72 -13.09 -21.32
C GLN A 446 10.12 -11.88 -22.04
N LEU A 447 8.90 -11.48 -21.68
CA LEU A 447 8.24 -10.26 -22.17
C LEU A 447 8.59 -9.02 -21.32
N GLY A 448 9.49 -9.15 -20.33
CA GLY A 448 9.90 -8.08 -19.43
C GLY A 448 8.89 -7.76 -18.33
N ILE A 449 7.90 -8.64 -18.09
CA ILE A 449 6.80 -8.41 -17.14
C ILE A 449 7.11 -9.14 -15.84
N VAL A 450 7.28 -8.39 -14.75
CA VAL A 450 7.44 -8.93 -13.39
C VAL A 450 6.09 -8.92 -12.68
N HIS A 451 5.70 -10.04 -12.05
CA HIS A 451 4.38 -10.13 -11.41
C HIS A 451 4.28 -9.25 -10.15
N ARG A 452 5.30 -9.26 -9.29
CA ARG A 452 5.48 -8.43 -8.08
C ARG A 452 4.45 -8.63 -6.95
N ASP A 453 3.39 -9.42 -7.16
CA ASP A 453 2.41 -9.82 -6.14
C ASP A 453 2.04 -11.31 -6.27
N LEU A 454 3.04 -12.16 -6.53
CA LEU A 454 2.81 -13.60 -6.68
C LEU A 454 2.49 -14.21 -5.31
N LYS A 455 1.35 -14.90 -5.19
CA LYS A 455 0.85 -15.50 -3.93
C LYS A 455 -0.22 -16.56 -4.22
N PRO A 456 -0.57 -17.43 -3.27
CA PRO A 456 -1.55 -18.51 -3.49
C PRO A 456 -2.93 -18.04 -3.95
N ALA A 457 -3.35 -16.83 -3.57
CA ALA A 457 -4.62 -16.25 -4.02
C ALA A 457 -4.63 -15.86 -5.51
N ASN A 458 -3.46 -15.69 -6.12
CA ASN A 458 -3.28 -15.29 -7.53
C ASN A 458 -2.94 -16.51 -8.43
N VAL A 459 -3.14 -17.72 -7.90
CA VAL A 459 -2.92 -18.98 -8.61
C VAL A 459 -4.20 -19.79 -8.53
N LEU A 460 -4.77 -20.11 -9.69
CA LEU A 460 -6.04 -20.81 -9.84
C LEU A 460 -5.81 -22.25 -10.31
N ILE A 461 -6.57 -23.20 -9.78
CA ILE A 461 -6.45 -24.63 -10.05
C ILE A 461 -7.84 -25.20 -10.33
N ASN A 462 -7.98 -25.91 -11.45
CA ASN A 462 -9.24 -26.60 -11.77
C ASN A 462 -9.26 -28.05 -11.26
N GLN A 463 -10.37 -28.75 -11.49
CA GLN A 463 -10.56 -30.15 -11.06
C GLN A 463 -9.58 -31.13 -11.72
N ASP A 464 -9.08 -30.80 -12.93
CA ASP A 464 -8.09 -31.62 -13.65
C ASP A 464 -6.64 -31.37 -13.18
N GLY A 465 -6.44 -30.43 -12.25
CA GLY A 465 -5.12 -30.03 -11.77
C GLY A 465 -4.37 -29.06 -12.69
N LEU A 466 -5.03 -28.52 -13.72
CA LEU A 466 -4.47 -27.44 -14.54
C LEU A 466 -4.41 -26.15 -13.72
N LEU A 467 -3.23 -25.52 -13.71
CA LEU A 467 -2.97 -24.29 -12.98
C LEU A 467 -2.88 -23.08 -13.91
N LYS A 468 -3.48 -21.96 -13.52
CA LYS A 468 -3.35 -20.66 -14.19
C LYS A 468 -3.04 -19.51 -13.23
N ILE A 469 -2.09 -18.66 -13.60
CA ILE A 469 -1.71 -17.45 -12.85
C ILE A 469 -2.59 -16.28 -13.29
N VAL A 470 -3.02 -15.44 -12.35
CA VAL A 470 -3.86 -14.25 -12.59
C VAL A 470 -3.26 -13.00 -11.92
N ASP A 471 -3.74 -11.81 -12.28
CA ASP A 471 -3.40 -10.53 -11.63
C ASP A 471 -1.96 -10.02 -11.80
N PHE A 472 -1.37 -10.22 -12.99
CA PHE A 472 -0.11 -9.58 -13.39
C PHE A 472 -0.19 -8.05 -13.31
N GLY A 473 0.81 -7.42 -12.68
CA GLY A 473 1.05 -5.97 -12.79
C GLY A 473 0.01 -5.05 -12.13
N VAL A 474 -1.08 -5.58 -11.57
CA VAL A 474 -2.14 -4.77 -10.95
C VAL A 474 -1.63 -3.96 -9.75
N ALA A 475 -0.64 -4.49 -9.02
CA ALA A 475 0.00 -3.80 -7.90
C ALA A 475 1.20 -2.92 -8.30
N ALA A 476 1.72 -3.00 -9.53
CA ALA A 476 2.86 -2.20 -10.00
C ALA A 476 2.52 -0.72 -10.20
N ALA A 477 1.25 -0.37 -10.46
CA ALA A 477 0.81 0.99 -10.73
C ALA A 477 1.06 1.98 -9.56
N GLN A 478 1.36 1.50 -8.36
CA GLN A 478 1.68 2.30 -7.16
C GLN A 478 3.18 2.38 -6.81
N ARG A 479 4.10 1.77 -7.59
CA ARG A 479 5.36 1.25 -7.03
C ARG A 479 6.70 1.89 -7.44
N GLU A 480 6.72 3.13 -7.91
CA GLU A 480 7.99 3.89 -8.01
C GLU A 480 7.81 5.29 -7.41
N GLY A 481 8.43 5.52 -6.25
CA GLY A 481 8.52 6.84 -5.60
C GLY A 481 8.10 6.84 -4.12
N ASP A 482 6.97 6.21 -3.79
CA ASP A 482 6.44 6.20 -2.43
C ASP A 482 6.85 4.94 -1.67
N THR A 483 7.38 5.14 -0.46
CA THR A 483 7.62 4.07 0.51
C THR A 483 6.33 3.25 0.68
N GLN A 484 6.46 1.92 0.79
CA GLN A 484 5.34 0.96 0.79
C GLN A 484 4.40 1.05 2.02
N LEU A 485 4.48 2.13 2.78
CA LEU A 485 3.53 2.50 3.82
C LEU A 485 2.60 3.58 3.27
N THR A 486 1.30 3.29 3.25
CA THR A 486 0.31 4.38 3.17
C THR A 486 0.48 5.30 4.39
N LYS A 487 0.01 6.56 4.29
CA LYS A 487 0.05 7.61 5.35
C LYS A 487 -0.49 7.20 6.74
N THR A 488 -0.98 5.98 6.90
CA THR A 488 -1.56 5.41 8.13
C THR A 488 -0.93 4.08 8.54
N GLY A 489 0.20 3.65 7.94
CA GLY A 489 0.83 2.36 8.22
C GLY A 489 0.07 1.15 7.65
N TYR A 490 -0.95 1.37 6.81
CA TYR A 490 -1.65 0.28 6.12
C TYR A 490 -0.82 -0.24 4.96
N VAL A 491 -0.34 -1.47 5.09
CA VAL A 491 0.23 -2.25 3.98
C VAL A 491 -0.90 -2.64 3.04
N ILE A 492 -0.82 -2.22 1.77
CA ILE A 492 -1.72 -2.71 0.73
C ILE A 492 -1.23 -4.11 0.30
N GLY A 493 -1.82 -5.16 0.88
CA GLY A 493 -1.55 -6.56 0.55
C GLY A 493 -1.26 -7.44 1.77
N SER A 494 -1.04 -8.74 1.53
CA SER A 494 -0.55 -9.68 2.54
C SER A 494 0.98 -9.75 2.43
N PRO A 495 1.75 -9.26 3.43
CA PRO A 495 3.21 -9.21 3.35
C PRO A 495 3.89 -10.58 3.29
N LYS A 496 3.15 -11.65 3.59
CA LYS A 496 3.63 -13.03 3.73
C LYS A 496 4.45 -13.59 2.56
N TYR A 497 4.33 -13.03 1.35
CA TYR A 497 5.02 -13.52 0.14
C TYR A 497 5.93 -12.47 -0.49
N MET A 498 6.13 -11.34 0.18
CA MET A 498 6.85 -10.19 -0.37
C MET A 498 8.36 -10.42 -0.32
N ALA A 499 9.06 -10.09 -1.42
CA ALA A 499 10.51 -10.21 -1.46
C ALA A 499 11.21 -9.12 -0.62
N PRO A 500 12.38 -9.39 -0.03
CA PRO A 500 13.11 -8.42 0.82
C PRO A 500 13.42 -7.10 0.12
N GLU A 501 13.78 -7.13 -1.17
CA GLU A 501 14.02 -5.94 -1.96
C GLU A 501 12.77 -5.10 -2.19
N GLN A 502 11.58 -5.72 -2.21
CA GLN A 502 10.32 -4.98 -2.27
C GLN A 502 10.11 -4.24 -0.95
N ILE A 503 10.25 -4.95 0.18
CA ILE A 503 10.06 -4.39 1.52
C ILE A 503 11.01 -3.21 1.78
N LEU A 504 12.27 -3.34 1.36
CA LEU A 504 13.30 -2.31 1.52
C LEU A 504 13.21 -1.16 0.50
N GLY A 505 12.22 -1.18 -0.41
CA GLY A 505 12.10 -0.17 -1.47
C GLY A 505 13.28 -0.17 -2.47
N LYS A 506 14.00 -1.29 -2.59
CA LYS A 506 15.12 -1.44 -3.53
C LYS A 506 14.59 -1.79 -4.92
N LYS A 507 15.46 -1.70 -5.94
CA LYS A 507 15.12 -2.07 -7.33
C LYS A 507 14.65 -3.55 -7.40
N VAL A 508 13.40 -3.72 -7.81
CA VAL A 508 12.72 -5.01 -7.97
C VAL A 508 12.92 -5.52 -9.40
N ASP A 509 13.31 -6.77 -9.54
CA ASP A 509 13.42 -7.49 -10.82
C ASP A 509 12.71 -8.86 -10.71
N GLU A 510 12.78 -9.69 -11.76
CA GLU A 510 12.12 -10.99 -11.87
C GLU A 510 12.44 -11.95 -10.71
N ARG A 511 13.57 -11.76 -10.02
CA ARG A 511 14.00 -12.59 -8.88
C ARG A 511 13.15 -12.36 -7.64
N ALA A 512 12.35 -11.30 -7.60
CA ALA A 512 11.33 -11.12 -6.57
C ALA A 512 10.20 -12.17 -6.69
N ASP A 513 9.79 -12.51 -7.91
CA ASP A 513 8.78 -13.56 -8.14
C ASP A 513 9.34 -14.95 -7.80
N ILE A 514 10.64 -15.18 -8.03
CA ILE A 514 11.33 -16.42 -7.63
C ILE A 514 11.30 -16.58 -6.10
N TYR A 515 11.55 -15.49 -5.37
CA TYR A 515 11.45 -15.49 -3.91
C TYR A 515 10.02 -15.81 -3.45
N ALA A 516 9.02 -15.14 -4.02
CA ALA A 516 7.61 -15.37 -3.71
C ALA A 516 7.20 -16.83 -3.96
N LEU A 517 7.63 -17.42 -5.07
CA LEU A 517 7.43 -18.84 -5.36
C LEU A 517 8.16 -19.74 -4.35
N GLY A 518 9.36 -19.37 -3.90
CA GLY A 518 10.07 -20.08 -2.83
C GLY A 518 9.26 -20.13 -1.53
N VAL A 519 8.66 -19.00 -1.15
CA VAL A 519 7.77 -18.91 0.01
C VAL A 519 6.50 -19.75 -0.16
N MET A 520 5.88 -19.71 -1.34
CA MET A 520 4.71 -20.56 -1.65
C MET A 520 5.07 -22.05 -1.62
N LEU A 521 6.25 -22.41 -2.15
CA LEU A 521 6.74 -23.77 -2.14
C LEU A 521 6.99 -24.26 -0.72
N TYR A 522 7.61 -23.42 0.12
CA TYR A 522 7.77 -23.67 1.56
C TYR A 522 6.41 -23.99 2.21
N GLU A 523 5.41 -23.13 1.99
CA GLU A 523 4.08 -23.31 2.55
C GLU A 523 3.41 -24.59 2.05
N MET A 524 3.49 -24.90 0.76
CA MET A 524 2.92 -26.14 0.21
C MET A 524 3.55 -27.39 0.83
N VAL A 525 4.86 -27.41 1.05
CA VAL A 525 5.55 -28.62 1.52
C VAL A 525 5.60 -28.77 3.04
N THR A 526 5.32 -27.69 3.78
CA THR A 526 5.29 -27.71 5.25
C THR A 526 3.89 -27.52 5.85
N GLY A 527 2.93 -27.05 5.05
CA GLY A 527 1.59 -26.69 5.48
C GLY A 527 1.47 -25.28 6.07
N VAL A 528 2.58 -24.61 6.34
CA VAL A 528 2.60 -23.27 6.95
C VAL A 528 3.63 -22.36 6.28
N PRO A 529 3.38 -21.04 6.12
CA PRO A 529 4.38 -20.14 5.58
C PRO A 529 5.64 -20.08 6.47
N PRO A 530 6.80 -19.72 5.90
CA PRO A 530 8.05 -19.61 6.66
C PRO A 530 8.02 -18.47 7.71
N TYR A 531 7.20 -17.45 7.46
CA TYR A 531 7.08 -16.26 8.30
C TYR A 531 5.61 -15.95 8.55
N THR A 532 5.17 -16.10 9.80
CA THR A 532 3.76 -15.95 10.20
C THR A 532 3.58 -15.24 11.55
N ARG A 533 4.67 -14.83 12.20
CA ARG A 533 4.62 -14.35 13.59
C ARG A 533 4.49 -12.82 13.64
N GLY A 534 3.60 -12.34 14.49
CA GLY A 534 3.38 -10.91 14.75
C GLY A 534 2.47 -10.23 13.75
N ASP A 535 2.50 -8.89 13.77
CA ASP A 535 1.75 -8.03 12.84
C ASP A 535 2.37 -8.01 11.43
N HIS A 536 1.76 -7.28 10.50
CA HIS A 536 2.24 -7.19 9.11
C HIS A 536 3.69 -6.70 9.00
N MET A 537 4.10 -5.76 9.86
CA MET A 537 5.47 -5.24 9.88
C MET A 537 6.46 -6.27 10.39
N SER A 538 6.07 -7.08 11.38
CA SER A 538 6.87 -8.20 11.89
C SER A 538 7.16 -9.22 10.80
N VAL A 539 6.14 -9.61 10.03
CA VAL A 539 6.31 -10.55 8.90
C VAL A 539 7.24 -9.98 7.83
N MET A 540 7.08 -8.71 7.45
CA MET A 540 8.01 -8.04 6.52
C MET A 540 9.45 -8.07 7.03
N TYR A 541 9.66 -7.80 8.32
CA TYR A 541 10.98 -7.81 8.90
C TYR A 541 11.62 -9.21 8.88
N GLN A 542 10.83 -10.26 9.15
CA GLN A 542 11.30 -11.64 9.07
C GLN A 542 11.80 -12.00 7.66
N HIS A 543 11.12 -11.53 6.60
CA HIS A 543 11.61 -11.67 5.23
C HIS A 543 12.98 -11.01 5.02
N VAL A 544 13.17 -9.79 5.54
CA VAL A 544 14.44 -9.05 5.44
C VAL A 544 15.57 -9.73 6.22
N GLN A 545 15.28 -10.31 7.39
CA GLN A 545 16.27 -11.06 8.16
C GLN A 545 16.68 -12.37 7.49
N GLY A 546 15.75 -13.06 6.81
CA GLY A 546 16.05 -14.31 6.11
C GLY A 546 16.28 -15.52 7.01
N LYS A 547 15.86 -15.46 8.28
CA LYS A 547 16.06 -16.53 9.27
C LYS A 547 14.89 -17.52 9.28
N ALA A 548 14.41 -17.96 8.11
CA ALA A 548 13.41 -19.02 8.03
C ALA A 548 13.97 -20.33 8.59
N ARG A 549 13.14 -21.08 9.32
CA ARG A 549 13.46 -22.46 9.68
C ARG A 549 13.56 -23.29 8.39
N PRO A 550 14.54 -24.18 8.21
CA PRO A 550 14.58 -25.08 7.07
C PRO A 550 13.29 -25.93 6.96
N PRO A 551 12.73 -26.15 5.76
CA PRO A 551 11.49 -26.92 5.59
C PRO A 551 11.53 -28.31 6.23
N GLN A 552 12.69 -28.98 6.20
CA GLN A 552 12.93 -30.33 6.73
C GLN A 552 12.79 -30.39 8.25
N GLU A 553 13.05 -29.28 8.95
CA GLU A 553 12.83 -29.21 10.41
C GLU A 553 11.35 -29.10 10.77
N VAL A 554 10.50 -28.65 9.84
CA VAL A 554 9.05 -28.54 10.02
C VAL A 554 8.34 -29.79 9.50
N ASN A 555 8.78 -30.29 8.34
CA ASN A 555 8.32 -31.53 7.75
C ASN A 555 9.52 -32.48 7.49
N PRO A 556 9.83 -33.39 8.44
CA PRO A 556 10.93 -34.34 8.30
C PRO A 556 10.75 -35.38 7.17
N SER A 557 9.56 -35.49 6.57
CA SER A 557 9.31 -36.44 5.47
C SER A 557 9.78 -35.93 4.11
N LEU A 558 10.32 -34.71 4.04
CA LEU A 558 10.78 -34.12 2.78
C LEU A 558 12.07 -34.80 2.27
N PRO A 559 12.20 -35.02 0.95
CA PRO A 559 13.39 -35.64 0.39
C PRO A 559 14.65 -34.80 0.62
N PRO A 560 15.83 -35.43 0.72
CA PRO A 560 17.11 -34.73 0.83
C PRO A 560 17.31 -33.73 -0.31
N GLY A 561 17.80 -32.53 -0.01
CA GLY A 561 18.08 -31.49 -1.01
C GLY A 561 16.91 -30.55 -1.33
N LEU A 562 15.65 -30.94 -1.05
CA LEU A 562 14.51 -30.03 -1.27
C LEU A 562 14.57 -28.81 -0.34
N ALA A 563 15.10 -28.97 0.88
CA ALA A 563 15.34 -27.88 1.85
C ALA A 563 16.15 -26.79 1.19
N GLU A 564 17.28 -27.21 0.64
CA GLU A 564 18.33 -26.34 0.12
C GLU A 564 17.80 -25.61 -1.11
N LEU A 565 17.03 -26.29 -1.96
CA LEU A 565 16.35 -25.67 -3.10
C LEU A 565 15.38 -24.57 -2.63
N VAL A 566 14.49 -24.87 -1.69
CA VAL A 566 13.52 -23.90 -1.16
C VAL A 566 14.23 -22.71 -0.51
N MET A 567 15.22 -22.97 0.35
CA MET A 567 16.00 -21.94 1.03
C MET A 567 16.82 -21.10 0.05
N ARG A 568 17.34 -21.69 -1.03
CA ARG A 568 18.03 -20.95 -2.11
C ARG A 568 17.07 -20.03 -2.86
N ALA A 569 15.85 -20.48 -3.17
CA ALA A 569 14.84 -19.62 -3.78
C ALA A 569 14.48 -18.42 -2.87
N MET A 570 14.48 -18.65 -1.55
CA MET A 570 14.19 -17.65 -0.52
C MET A 570 15.43 -16.88 0.00
N ALA A 571 16.58 -16.94 -0.67
CA ALA A 571 17.76 -16.22 -0.19
C ALA A 571 17.52 -14.70 -0.14
N VAL A 572 17.91 -14.02 0.95
CA VAL A 572 17.69 -12.56 1.07
C VAL A 572 18.42 -11.80 -0.02
N ASP A 573 19.69 -12.15 -0.25
CA ASP A 573 20.46 -11.65 -1.36
C ASP A 573 19.97 -12.28 -2.68
N LYS A 574 19.32 -11.46 -3.52
CA LYS A 574 18.78 -11.90 -4.81
C LYS A 574 19.84 -12.48 -5.76
N THR A 575 21.12 -12.15 -5.59
CA THR A 575 22.20 -12.73 -6.41
C THR A 575 22.49 -14.19 -6.06
N LYS A 576 22.10 -14.65 -4.86
CA LYS A 576 22.26 -16.03 -4.40
C LYS A 576 21.08 -16.93 -4.75
N ARG A 577 19.96 -16.35 -5.22
CA ARG A 577 18.78 -17.08 -5.68
C ARG A 577 19.05 -17.79 -7.00
N PHE A 578 18.06 -18.54 -7.48
CA PHE A 578 17.95 -18.86 -8.90
C PHE A 578 17.84 -17.55 -9.71
N GLN A 579 18.52 -17.48 -10.85
CA GLN A 579 18.55 -16.29 -11.68
C GLN A 579 17.45 -16.26 -12.74
N SER A 580 16.71 -17.36 -12.92
CA SER A 580 15.51 -17.42 -13.75
C SER A 580 14.50 -18.46 -13.25
N MET A 581 13.24 -18.29 -13.64
CA MET A 581 12.19 -19.29 -13.39
C MET A 581 12.51 -20.63 -14.05
N GLU A 582 13.19 -20.63 -15.19
CA GLU A 582 13.61 -21.86 -15.86
C GLU A 582 14.69 -22.62 -15.07
N GLU A 583 15.67 -21.91 -14.49
CA GLU A 583 16.68 -22.52 -13.61
C GLU A 583 16.02 -23.20 -12.40
N LEU A 584 15.04 -22.53 -11.78
CA LEU A 584 14.27 -23.10 -10.67
C LEU A 584 13.43 -24.30 -11.13
N ARG A 585 12.78 -24.23 -12.30
CA ARG A 585 11.98 -25.33 -12.88
C ARG A 585 12.81 -26.59 -13.07
N VAL A 586 14.00 -26.47 -13.66
CA VAL A 586 14.94 -27.58 -13.88
C VAL A 586 15.42 -28.17 -12.54
N ALA A 587 15.65 -27.32 -11.53
CA ALA A 587 16.03 -27.80 -10.20
C ALA A 587 14.90 -28.62 -9.54
N LEU A 588 13.63 -28.23 -9.74
CA LEU A 588 12.45 -28.91 -9.20
C LEU A 588 12.19 -30.29 -9.83
N GLU A 589 12.60 -30.52 -11.08
CA GLU A 589 12.38 -31.80 -11.78
C GLU A 589 12.93 -33.01 -11.02
N ARG A 590 14.00 -32.82 -10.25
CA ARG A 590 14.64 -33.87 -9.44
C ARG A 590 13.74 -34.43 -8.34
N PHE A 591 12.69 -33.69 -7.95
CA PHE A 591 11.79 -34.02 -6.86
C PHE A 591 10.39 -34.45 -7.34
N ARG A 592 10.18 -34.54 -8.65
CA ARG A 592 8.87 -34.81 -9.25
C ARG A 592 8.44 -36.28 -9.17
N ASN A 593 9.40 -37.20 -9.14
CA ASN A 593 9.16 -38.63 -9.32
C ASN A 593 9.22 -39.41 -8.01
#